data_AF-A0A2T5BUH3-F1
#
_entry.id   AF-A0A2T5BUH3-F1
#
_cell.length_a   1.000
_cell.length_b   1.000
_cell.length_c   1.000
_cell.angle_alpha   90.00
_cell.angle_beta   90.00
_cell.angle_gamma   90.00
#
_symmetry.space_group_name_H-M   'P 1'
#
loop_
_entity.id
_entity.type
_entity.pdbx_description
1 polymer ?
#
loop_
_entity_poly.entity_id
_entity_poly.type
_entity_poly.pdbx_seq_one_letter_code
_entity_poly.pdbx_strand_id
1 'polypeptide(L)'
;MANTYAQAYFHLVFSPKNRDALIGKTWAADLERYMTGIIQNNNHKLLAIRAMHDHIHIFIGYNLNQLIPDLVESIKTSSNAWIKYNHLSKCKFDWQKGYGAFTHSHSQLDAVVNYVLNQDKHHQKKSFKEEYLEILHKNDIKFNDNYLFDFFDD
;
A
#
# COMPACT_ATOMS: atom_id res chain seq x y z
N MET A 1 -26.73 7.34 -15.54
CA MET A 1 -26.98 8.60 -14.81
C MET A 1 -26.43 9.74 -15.61
N ALA A 2 -27.20 10.83 -15.74
CA ALA A 2 -26.70 12.08 -16.31
C ALA A 2 -25.69 12.74 -15.35
N ASN A 3 -24.52 13.12 -15.87
CA ASN A 3 -23.52 14.03 -15.29
C ASN A 3 -23.10 13.80 -13.82
N THR A 4 -22.57 12.61 -13.49
CA THR A 4 -21.83 12.40 -12.23
C THR A 4 -20.36 12.77 -12.42
N TYR A 5 -19.92 13.85 -11.78
CA TYR A 5 -18.51 14.25 -11.72
C TYR A 5 -17.96 13.96 -10.34
N ALA A 6 -17.25 12.85 -10.21
CA ALA A 6 -16.64 12.46 -8.95
C ALA A 6 -15.20 12.02 -9.20
N GLN A 7 -14.32 12.43 -8.30
CA GLN A 7 -12.91 12.10 -8.36
C GLN A 7 -12.41 11.98 -6.92
N ALA A 8 -11.78 10.85 -6.61
CA ALA A 8 -11.20 10.59 -5.32
C ALA A 8 -9.82 9.96 -5.50
N TYR A 9 -8.93 10.26 -4.57
CA TYR A 9 -7.58 9.73 -4.54
C TYR A 9 -7.33 9.08 -3.20
N PHE A 10 -6.83 7.85 -3.21
CA PHE A 10 -6.52 7.10 -2.00
C PHE A 10 -5.06 6.68 -2.00
N HIS A 11 -4.38 6.96 -0.91
CA HIS A 11 -3.10 6.40 -0.54
C HIS A 11 -3.34 5.24 0.43
N LEU A 12 -3.05 4.03 -0.03
CA LEU A 12 -3.16 2.79 0.72
C LEU A 12 -1.80 2.37 1.24
N VAL A 13 -1.75 1.89 2.49
CA VAL A 13 -0.53 1.40 3.15
C VAL A 13 -0.83 0.09 3.88
N PHE A 14 0.01 -0.92 3.70
CA PHE A 14 -0.05 -2.15 4.50
C PHE A 14 1.30 -2.87 4.53
N SER A 15 1.46 -3.81 5.45
CA SER A 15 2.75 -4.44 5.79
C SER A 15 2.68 -5.99 5.76
N PRO A 16 3.78 -6.70 5.42
CA PRO A 16 3.91 -8.15 5.61
C PRO A 16 3.79 -8.54 7.08
N LYS A 17 3.34 -9.76 7.35
CA LYS A 17 3.04 -10.26 8.70
C LYS A 17 4.23 -10.83 9.45
N ASN A 18 5.15 -11.47 8.74
CA ASN A 18 6.21 -12.24 9.37
C ASN A 18 7.56 -11.59 9.05
N ARG A 19 8.37 -11.32 10.08
CA ARG A 19 9.73 -10.77 9.93
C ARG A 19 10.62 -11.62 9.02
N ASP A 20 10.41 -12.94 8.98
CA ASP A 20 11.19 -13.85 8.13
C ASP A 20 10.67 -13.93 6.68
N ALA A 21 9.55 -13.29 6.37
CA ALA A 21 8.90 -13.30 5.06
C ALA A 21 8.58 -11.87 4.58
N LEU A 22 9.58 -11.00 4.60
CA LEU A 22 9.51 -9.63 4.09
C LEU A 22 9.64 -9.57 2.56
N ILE A 23 9.35 -8.40 1.99
CA ILE A 23 9.39 -8.18 0.54
C ILE A 23 10.84 -8.19 0.07
N GLY A 24 11.19 -9.14 -0.78
CA GLY A 24 12.54 -9.30 -1.29
C GLY A 24 12.87 -8.26 -2.36
N LYS A 25 14.05 -7.62 -2.23
CA LYS A 25 14.54 -6.61 -3.19
C LYS A 25 14.57 -7.12 -4.65
N THR A 26 14.79 -8.42 -4.84
CA THR A 26 14.88 -9.04 -6.17
C THR A 26 13.55 -9.17 -6.89
N TRP A 27 12.42 -9.15 -6.16
CA TRP A 27 11.09 -9.35 -6.71
C TRP A 27 10.08 -8.24 -6.37
N ALA A 28 10.49 -7.22 -5.60
CA ALA A 28 9.66 -6.07 -5.26
C ALA A 28 9.05 -5.40 -6.51
N ALA A 29 9.85 -5.19 -7.56
CA ALA A 29 9.36 -4.61 -8.81
C ALA A 29 8.35 -5.49 -9.55
N ASP A 30 8.47 -6.82 -9.45
CA ASP A 30 7.47 -7.75 -10.00
C ASP A 30 6.18 -7.73 -9.19
N LEU A 31 6.27 -7.61 -7.86
CA LEU A 31 5.11 -7.43 -6.99
C LEU A 31 4.37 -6.13 -7.35
N GLU A 32 5.09 -5.02 -7.53
CA GLU A 32 4.52 -3.73 -7.96
C GLU A 32 3.77 -3.88 -9.31
N ARG A 33 4.38 -4.56 -10.29
CA ARG A 33 3.74 -4.85 -11.58
C ARG A 33 2.50 -5.72 -11.43
N TYR A 34 2.58 -6.77 -10.63
CA TYR A 34 1.46 -7.68 -10.41
C TYR A 34 0.26 -6.98 -9.76
N MET A 35 0.51 -6.17 -8.72
CA MET A 35 -0.52 -5.38 -8.07
C MET A 35 -1.12 -4.31 -8.98
N THR A 36 -0.31 -3.71 -9.86
CA THR A 36 -0.79 -2.79 -10.90
C THR A 36 -1.88 -3.43 -11.74
N GLY A 37 -1.68 -4.68 -12.17
CA GLY A 37 -2.69 -5.42 -12.94
C GLY A 37 -3.99 -5.62 -12.17
N ILE A 38 -3.92 -5.97 -10.87
CA ILE A 38 -5.12 -6.12 -10.04
C ILE A 38 -5.89 -4.80 -9.94
N ILE A 39 -5.19 -3.70 -9.65
CA ILE A 39 -5.75 -2.35 -9.48
C ILE A 39 -6.46 -1.90 -10.78
N GLN A 40 -5.79 -2.04 -11.91
CA GLN A 40 -6.32 -1.66 -13.22
C GLN A 40 -7.51 -2.54 -13.66
N ASN A 41 -7.46 -3.85 -13.38
CA ASN A 41 -8.57 -4.78 -13.66
C ASN A 41 -9.82 -4.47 -12.81
N ASN A 42 -9.66 -3.79 -11.66
CA ASN A 42 -10.75 -3.29 -10.84
C ASN A 42 -11.18 -1.84 -11.24
N ASN A 43 -10.71 -1.36 -12.39
CA ASN A 43 -10.98 -0.04 -12.97
C ASN A 43 -10.48 1.16 -12.14
N HIS A 44 -9.48 0.96 -11.27
CA HIS A 44 -8.77 2.05 -10.61
C HIS A 44 -7.62 2.54 -11.47
N LYS A 45 -7.32 3.84 -11.41
CA LYS A 45 -6.14 4.42 -12.06
C LYS A 45 -4.97 4.35 -11.10
N LEU A 46 -3.95 3.54 -11.41
CA LEU A 46 -2.70 3.59 -10.65
C LEU A 46 -1.96 4.90 -10.92
N LEU A 47 -1.57 5.61 -9.86
CA LEU A 47 -0.80 6.86 -9.94
C LEU A 47 0.65 6.65 -9.48
N ALA A 48 0.84 5.92 -8.39
CA ALA A 48 2.16 5.51 -7.92
C ALA A 48 2.04 4.23 -7.08
N ILE A 49 3.07 3.39 -7.13
CA ILE A 49 3.23 2.23 -6.26
C ILE A 49 4.70 2.08 -5.91
N ARG A 50 5.01 1.75 -4.67
CA ARG A 50 6.36 1.44 -4.23
C ARG A 50 6.33 0.43 -3.10
N ALA A 51 6.98 -0.71 -3.31
CA ALA A 51 7.17 -1.73 -2.30
C ALA A 51 8.50 -1.50 -1.58
N MET A 52 8.43 -1.30 -0.28
CA MET A 52 9.58 -1.32 0.63
C MET A 52 9.78 -2.72 1.17
N HIS A 53 10.82 -2.94 1.97
CA HIS A 53 11.09 -4.27 2.51
C HIS A 53 9.97 -4.75 3.45
N ASP A 54 9.47 -3.85 4.28
CA ASP A 54 8.55 -4.10 5.39
C ASP A 54 7.15 -3.52 5.20
N HIS A 55 6.87 -2.84 4.08
CA HIS A 55 5.54 -2.31 3.76
C HIS A 55 5.42 -1.90 2.28
N ILE A 56 4.23 -1.50 1.87
CA ILE A 56 3.97 -1.01 0.51
C ILE A 56 3.08 0.24 0.54
N HIS A 57 3.40 1.20 -0.34
CA HIS A 57 2.58 2.39 -0.61
C HIS A 57 1.92 2.23 -1.97
N ILE A 58 0.60 2.47 -2.04
CA ILE A 58 -0.15 2.46 -3.29
C ILE A 58 -1.01 3.73 -3.37
N PHE A 59 -0.80 4.56 -4.38
CA PHE A 59 -1.59 5.75 -4.63
C PHE A 59 -2.42 5.60 -5.91
N ILE A 60 -3.74 5.72 -5.78
CA ILE A 60 -4.70 5.44 -6.85
C ILE A 60 -5.70 6.59 -7.03
N GLY A 61 -6.07 6.85 -8.29
CA GLY A 61 -7.35 7.45 -8.64
C GLY A 61 -8.44 6.39 -8.50
N TYR A 62 -9.37 6.62 -7.58
CA TYR A 62 -10.26 5.58 -7.06
C TYR A 62 -11.58 5.48 -7.83
N ASN A 63 -11.95 4.27 -8.21
CA ASN A 63 -13.28 3.92 -8.69
C ASN A 63 -14.25 3.84 -7.50
N LEU A 64 -15.14 4.82 -7.40
CA LEU A 64 -16.11 4.98 -6.31
C LEU A 64 -17.21 3.91 -6.26
N ASN A 65 -17.23 2.96 -7.19
CA ASN A 65 -18.19 1.86 -7.22
C ASN A 65 -17.69 0.58 -6.52
N GLN A 66 -16.49 0.60 -5.93
CA GLN A 66 -15.96 -0.52 -5.15
C GLN A 66 -15.82 -0.11 -3.68
N LEU A 67 -15.90 -1.05 -2.75
CA LEU A 67 -15.53 -0.80 -1.35
C LEU A 67 -14.01 -0.89 -1.19
N ILE A 68 -13.43 -0.02 -0.35
CA ILE A 68 -11.98 -0.05 -0.07
C ILE A 68 -11.53 -1.40 0.50
N PRO A 69 -12.23 -1.99 1.51
CA PRO A 69 -11.88 -3.33 2.01
C PRO A 69 -11.79 -4.38 0.90
N ASP A 70 -12.75 -4.41 -0.03
CA ASP A 70 -12.80 -5.40 -1.12
C ASP A 70 -11.61 -5.25 -2.07
N LEU A 71 -11.23 -4.01 -2.40
CA LEU A 71 -10.04 -3.75 -3.23
C LEU A 71 -8.76 -4.22 -2.51
N VAL A 72 -8.62 -3.86 -1.23
CA VAL A 72 -7.43 -4.22 -0.44
C VAL A 72 -7.35 -5.73 -0.26
N GLU A 73 -8.46 -6.42 0.00
CA GLU A 73 -8.53 -7.88 0.07
C GLU A 73 -8.13 -8.52 -1.26
N SER A 74 -8.66 -8.02 -2.38
CA SER A 74 -8.31 -8.50 -3.72
C SER A 74 -6.80 -8.39 -3.99
N ILE A 75 -6.21 -7.24 -3.67
CA ILE A 75 -4.76 -7.00 -3.81
C ILE A 75 -3.97 -7.99 -2.95
N LYS A 76 -4.31 -8.10 -1.66
CA LYS A 76 -3.54 -8.89 -0.68
C LYS A 76 -3.67 -10.40 -0.91
N THR A 77 -4.87 -10.89 -1.18
CA THR A 77 -5.14 -12.30 -1.42
C THR A 77 -4.51 -12.77 -2.74
N SER A 78 -4.70 -12.00 -3.81
CA SER A 78 -4.14 -12.36 -5.12
C SER A 78 -2.61 -12.29 -5.12
N SER A 79 -2.02 -11.25 -4.52
CA SER A 79 -0.55 -11.15 -4.40
C SER A 79 0.05 -12.24 -3.51
N ASN A 80 -0.60 -12.63 -2.41
CA ASN A 80 -0.17 -13.79 -1.61
C ASN A 80 -0.13 -15.07 -2.46
N ALA A 81 -1.18 -15.33 -3.24
CA ALA A 81 -1.25 -16.50 -4.11
C ALA A 81 -0.13 -16.48 -5.16
N TRP A 82 0.13 -15.33 -5.77
CA TRP A 82 1.20 -15.14 -6.75
C TRP A 82 2.60 -15.32 -6.14
N ILE A 83 2.87 -14.75 -4.96
CA ILE A 83 4.14 -14.92 -4.23
C ILE A 83 4.39 -16.40 -3.93
N LYS A 84 3.35 -17.10 -3.47
CA LYS A 84 3.42 -18.54 -3.18
C LYS A 84 3.66 -19.37 -4.44
N TYR A 85 2.93 -19.09 -5.51
CA TYR A 85 3.04 -19.82 -6.78
C TYR A 85 4.44 -19.69 -7.41
N ASN A 86 5.04 -18.50 -7.33
CA ASN A 86 6.36 -18.24 -7.90
C ASN A 86 7.52 -18.52 -6.93
N HIS A 87 7.26 -19.08 -5.74
CA HIS A 87 8.27 -19.40 -4.73
C HIS A 87 9.20 -18.22 -4.38
N LEU A 88 8.67 -17.00 -4.33
CA LEU A 88 9.47 -15.77 -4.17
C LEU A 88 9.96 -15.53 -2.74
N SER A 89 9.26 -16.09 -1.75
CA SER A 89 9.67 -16.05 -0.35
C SER A 89 10.12 -17.43 0.12
N LYS A 90 11.20 -17.47 0.92
CA LYS A 90 11.71 -18.71 1.54
C LYS A 90 10.79 -19.24 2.63
N CYS A 91 10.03 -18.34 3.27
CA CYS A 91 9.09 -18.64 4.33
C CYS A 91 7.67 -18.32 3.86
N LYS A 92 6.66 -18.79 4.61
CA LYS A 92 5.26 -18.46 4.30
C LYS A 92 5.05 -16.95 4.37
N PHE A 93 4.81 -16.34 3.22
CA PHE A 93 4.43 -14.94 3.12
C PHE A 93 2.94 -14.78 3.41
N ASP A 94 2.61 -13.82 4.27
CA ASP A 94 1.25 -13.37 4.53
C ASP A 94 1.32 -11.85 4.78
N TRP A 95 0.29 -11.10 4.37
CA TRP A 95 0.13 -9.71 4.79
C TRP A 95 -0.49 -9.62 6.20
N GLN A 96 -0.20 -8.55 6.95
CA GLN A 96 -0.87 -8.26 8.22
C GLN A 96 -2.36 -8.01 8.02
N LYS A 97 -3.14 -8.15 9.10
CA LYS A 97 -4.52 -7.66 9.10
C LYS A 97 -4.53 -6.12 9.10
N GLY A 98 -5.60 -5.53 8.58
CA GLY A 98 -5.72 -4.07 8.48
C GLY A 98 -4.96 -3.46 7.30
N TYR A 99 -5.17 -2.16 7.13
CA TYR A 99 -4.55 -1.29 6.13
C TYR A 99 -4.77 0.17 6.55
N GLY A 100 -3.86 1.06 6.15
CA GLY A 100 -4.12 2.51 6.11
C GLY A 100 -4.76 2.89 4.78
N ALA A 101 -5.70 3.83 4.80
CA ALA A 101 -6.32 4.41 3.62
C ALA A 101 -6.53 5.91 3.85
N PHE A 102 -5.84 6.74 3.09
CA PHE A 102 -5.76 8.19 3.30
C PHE A 102 -6.18 8.93 2.03
N THR A 103 -7.01 9.96 2.15
CA THR A 103 -7.50 10.72 1.00
C THR A 103 -6.60 11.91 0.69
N HIS A 104 -6.47 12.24 -0.59
CA HIS A 104 -5.73 13.42 -1.04
C HIS A 104 -6.54 14.26 -2.04
N SER A 105 -6.30 15.57 -2.06
CA SER A 105 -6.88 16.47 -3.07
C SER A 105 -6.14 16.33 -4.41
N HIS A 106 -6.80 16.69 -5.52
CA HIS A 106 -6.17 16.72 -6.84
C HIS A 106 -4.90 17.59 -6.87
N SER A 107 -4.92 18.73 -6.16
CA SER A 107 -3.77 19.65 -6.07
C SER A 107 -2.54 19.05 -5.40
N GLN A 108 -2.68 17.94 -4.67
CA GLN A 108 -1.58 17.25 -4.00
C GLN A 108 -1.01 16.09 -4.82
N LEU A 109 -1.55 15.80 -6.00
CA LEU A 109 -1.25 14.59 -6.77
C LEU A 109 0.26 14.42 -6.99
N ASP A 110 0.93 15.44 -7.55
CA ASP A 110 2.36 15.36 -7.84
C ASP A 110 3.20 15.20 -6.57
N ALA A 111 2.81 15.86 -5.47
CA ALA A 111 3.51 15.75 -4.20
C ALA A 111 3.42 14.32 -3.64
N VAL A 112 2.22 13.71 -3.68
CA VAL A 112 2.00 12.35 -3.18
C VAL A 112 2.65 11.31 -4.09
N VAL A 113 2.57 11.47 -5.41
CA VAL A 113 3.27 10.60 -6.38
C VAL A 113 4.79 10.63 -6.12
N ASN A 114 5.36 11.83 -5.98
CA ASN A 114 6.79 11.97 -5.69
C ASN A 114 7.17 11.37 -4.35
N TYR A 115 6.33 11.53 -3.32
CA TYR A 115 6.53 10.91 -2.02
C TYR A 115 6.57 9.37 -2.12
N VAL A 116 5.57 8.75 -2.76
CA VAL A 116 5.51 7.29 -2.94
C VAL A 116 6.70 6.77 -3.75
N LEU A 117 7.06 7.42 -4.86
CA LEU A 117 8.13 6.91 -5.74
C LEU A 117 9.54 7.07 -5.14
N ASN A 118 9.73 7.96 -4.14
CA ASN A 118 11.01 8.21 -3.50
C ASN A 118 11.15 7.56 -2.10
N GLN A 119 10.35 6.54 -1.77
CA GLN A 119 10.41 5.90 -0.44
C GLN A 119 11.78 5.31 -0.09
N ASP A 120 12.55 4.82 -1.05
CA ASP A 120 13.94 4.38 -0.82
C ASP A 120 14.83 5.48 -0.22
N LYS A 121 14.60 6.75 -0.58
CA LYS A 121 15.32 7.89 0.00
C LYS A 121 14.73 8.32 1.33
N HIS A 122 13.41 8.23 1.47
CA HIS A 122 12.71 8.57 2.72
C HIS A 122 13.20 7.69 3.87
N HIS A 123 13.27 6.38 3.63
CA HIS A 123 13.69 5.40 4.64
C HIS A 123 15.19 5.34 4.92
N GLN A 124 15.99 6.21 4.29
CA GLN A 124 17.36 6.46 4.77
C GLN A 124 17.39 7.24 6.08
N LYS A 125 16.27 7.88 6.45
CA LYS A 125 16.19 8.81 7.59
C LYS A 125 15.05 8.53 8.56
N LYS A 126 14.15 7.61 8.21
CA LYS A 126 12.90 7.40 8.93
C LYS A 126 12.46 5.94 8.88
N SER A 127 12.08 5.37 10.01
CA SER A 127 11.51 4.01 10.01
C SER A 127 10.06 4.00 9.52
N PHE A 128 9.57 2.84 9.09
CA PHE A 128 8.17 2.69 8.69
C PHE A 128 7.21 3.01 9.85
N LYS A 129 7.59 2.67 11.09
CA LYS A 129 6.80 3.00 12.29
C LYS A 129 6.60 4.51 12.45
N GLU A 130 7.71 5.26 12.40
CA GLU A 130 7.67 6.72 12.53
C GLU A 130 6.84 7.35 11.41
N GLU A 131 7.01 6.86 10.18
CA GLU A 131 6.24 7.32 9.03
C GLU A 131 4.73 7.06 9.21
N TYR A 132 4.34 5.82 9.53
CA TYR A 132 2.94 5.45 9.64
C TYR A 132 2.22 6.23 10.74
N LEU A 133 2.85 6.39 11.91
CA LEU A 133 2.34 7.22 13.00
C LEU A 133 2.16 8.67 12.56
N GLU A 134 3.13 9.23 11.83
CA GLU A 134 2.98 10.59 11.29
C GLU A 134 1.83 10.72 10.30
N ILE A 135 1.60 9.73 9.43
CA ILE A 135 0.47 9.76 8.51
C ILE A 135 -0.84 9.74 9.30
N LEU A 136 -0.96 8.88 10.32
CA LEU A 136 -2.14 8.83 11.19
C LEU A 136 -2.40 10.17 11.88
N HIS A 137 -1.36 10.78 12.48
CA HIS A 137 -1.45 12.07 13.15
C HIS A 137 -1.80 13.22 12.19
N LYS A 138 -1.17 13.27 11.00
CA LYS A 138 -1.46 14.30 9.98
C LYS A 138 -2.90 14.24 9.47
N ASN A 139 -3.53 13.08 9.53
CA ASN A 139 -4.92 12.87 9.11
C ASN A 139 -5.91 12.88 10.30
N ASP A 140 -5.46 13.24 11.51
CA ASP A 140 -6.28 13.26 12.73
C ASP A 140 -7.03 11.94 12.99
N ILE A 141 -6.39 10.81 12.65
CA ILE A 141 -6.95 9.49 12.90
C ILE A 141 -6.66 9.08 14.34
N LYS A 142 -7.71 8.80 15.10
CA LYS A 142 -7.60 8.17 16.42
C LYS A 142 -7.30 6.68 16.24
N PHE A 143 -6.19 6.23 16.80
CA PHE A 143 -5.78 4.83 16.79
C PHE A 143 -5.43 4.35 18.20
N ASN A 144 -5.38 3.03 18.35
CA ASN A 144 -4.92 2.37 19.56
C ASN A 144 -3.66 1.58 19.19
N ASP A 145 -2.59 1.77 19.95
CA ASP A 145 -1.28 1.17 19.71
C ASP A 145 -1.35 -0.37 19.60
N ASN A 146 -2.31 -1.01 20.29
CA ASN A 146 -2.52 -2.46 20.24
C ASN A 146 -3.07 -2.97 18.89
N TYR A 147 -3.53 -2.07 18.00
CA TYR A 147 -4.07 -2.40 16.69
C TYR A 147 -3.26 -1.79 15.52
N LEU A 148 -2.06 -1.30 15.81
CA LEU A 148 -1.11 -0.92 14.77
C LEU A 148 -0.47 -2.16 14.14
N PHE A 149 0.27 -1.95 13.05
CA PHE A 149 1.08 -3.02 12.46
C PHE A 149 2.17 -3.48 13.44
N ASP A 150 2.53 -4.75 13.34
CA ASP A 150 3.82 -5.23 13.82
C ASP A 150 4.90 -4.58 12.97
N PHE A 151 5.66 -3.67 13.57
CA PHE A 151 6.79 -3.01 12.92
C PHE A 151 8.06 -3.82 13.15
N PHE A 152 8.82 -4.05 12.07
CA PHE A 152 10.09 -4.75 12.13
C PHE A 152 11.20 -3.70 11.99
N ASP A 153 11.42 -2.92 13.05
CA ASP A 153 12.56 -2.02 13.11
C ASP A 153 13.86 -2.86 13.03
N ASP A 154 14.85 -2.35 12.29
CA ASP A 154 16.24 -2.83 12.32
C ASP A 154 16.99 -2.23 13.51
#